data_AF-S4P8L3-F1
#
_entry.id   AF-S4P8L3-F1
#
_cell.length_a   1.000
_cell.length_b   1.000
_cell.length_c   1.000
_cell.angle_alpha   90.00
_cell.angle_beta   90.00
_cell.angle_gamma   90.00
#
_symmetry.space_group_name_H-M   'P 1'
#
loop_
_entity.id
_entity.type
_entity.pdbx_description
1 polymer ?
#
loop_
_entity_poly.entity_id
_entity_poly.type
_entity_poly.pdbx_seq_one_letter_code
_entity_poly.pdbx_strand_id
1 'polypeptide(L)'
;MDLHAIDKMFCAYQKNGVQNEGSVEDLRQLGSKPRTKILSVIDGRRAQNCTILLSKLKMSDEEICRAILRMDSGEQLPLDM
;
A
#
# COMPACT_ATOMS: atom_id res chain seq x y z
N MET A 1 19.70 22.95 12.36
CA MET A 1 18.83 21.80 12.04
C MET A 1 19.74 20.60 11.84
N ASP A 2 19.53 19.50 12.57
CA ASP A 2 20.35 18.28 12.42
C ASP A 2 19.78 17.43 11.27
N LEU A 3 20.42 17.52 10.10
CA LEU A 3 20.00 16.79 8.90
C LEU A 3 20.19 15.28 9.03
N HIS A 4 21.15 14.83 9.85
CA HIS A 4 21.40 13.40 10.04
C HIS A 4 20.28 12.74 10.86
N ALA A 5 19.79 13.44 11.90
CA ALA A 5 18.64 12.99 12.66
C ALA A 5 17.36 12.91 11.81
N ILE A 6 17.16 13.87 10.90
CA ILE A 6 16.01 13.90 9.98
C ILE A 6 16.05 12.73 9.00
N ASP A 7 17.19 12.50 8.35
CA ASP A 7 17.36 11.38 7.40
C ASP A 7 17.07 10.02 8.07
N LYS A 8 17.54 9.85 9.31
CA LYS A 8 17.27 8.63 10.08
C LYS A 8 15.79 8.49 10.48
N MET A 9 15.12 9.59 10.81
CA MET A 9 13.72 9.60 11.26
C MET A 9 12.72 9.39 10.11
N PHE A 10 13.01 9.94 8.93
CA PHE A 10 12.15 9.87 7.75
C PHE A 10 12.73 8.97 6.65
N CYS A 11 13.53 7.98 7.04
CA CYS A 11 14.15 7.05 6.10
C CYS A 11 13.07 6.28 5.30
N ALA A 12 13.19 6.29 3.98
CA ALA A 12 12.26 5.60 3.08
C ALA A 12 12.28 4.08 3.26
N TYR A 13 13.38 3.52 3.79
CA TYR A 13 13.46 2.09 4.09
C TYR A 13 12.97 1.82 5.52
N GLN A 14 11.78 1.26 5.62
CA GLN A 14 11.18 0.87 6.88
C GLN A 14 11.44 -0.60 7.16
N LYS A 15 11.74 -0.93 8.42
CA LYS A 15 11.71 -2.33 8.88
C LYS A 15 10.23 -2.70 9.08
N ASN A 16 9.78 -3.81 8.51
CA ASN A 16 8.40 -4.28 8.71
C ASN A 16 8.05 -4.33 10.20
N GLY A 17 7.00 -3.60 10.58
CA GLY A 17 6.41 -3.65 11.91
C GLY A 17 6.58 -2.42 12.81
N VAL A 18 7.03 -1.28 12.30
CA VAL A 18 7.06 -0.04 13.10
C VAL A 18 5.80 0.79 12.87
N GLN A 19 4.80 0.51 13.69
CA GLN A 19 3.90 1.47 14.35
C GLN A 19 3.48 2.70 13.53
N ASN A 20 2.67 2.51 12.48
CA ASN A 20 1.67 3.53 12.18
C ASN A 20 0.39 3.07 12.88
N GLU A 21 0.12 3.65 14.05
CA GLU A 21 -1.09 3.47 14.88
C GLU A 21 -2.32 3.98 14.11
N GLY A 22 -2.69 3.26 13.06
CA GLY A 22 -3.74 3.63 12.14
C GLY A 22 -4.13 2.44 11.27
N SER A 23 -4.98 1.57 11.81
CA SER A 23 -5.76 0.57 11.06
C SER A 23 -4.93 -0.44 10.23
N VAL A 24 -3.90 -1.04 10.83
CA VAL A 24 -3.22 -2.22 10.24
C VAL A 24 -3.48 -3.50 11.01
N GLU A 25 -4.27 -3.46 12.08
CA GLU A 25 -4.60 -4.65 12.89
C GLU A 25 -5.35 -5.71 12.08
N ASP A 26 -6.28 -5.31 11.21
CA ASP A 26 -7.06 -6.25 10.36
C ASP A 26 -6.20 -6.94 9.29
N LEU A 27 -5.15 -6.30 8.80
CA LEU A 27 -4.30 -6.85 7.73
C LEU A 27 -3.19 -7.78 8.25
N ARG A 28 -2.93 -7.80 9.57
CA ARG A 28 -1.92 -8.69 10.19
C ARG A 28 -2.26 -10.17 10.03
N GLN A 29 -3.53 -10.50 9.77
CA GLN A 29 -3.96 -11.88 9.51
C GLN A 29 -3.65 -12.36 8.08
N LEU A 30 -3.31 -11.47 7.15
CA LEU A 30 -3.21 -11.79 5.71
C LEU A 30 -1.83 -12.24 5.20
N GLY A 31 -0.87 -12.48 6.11
CA GLY A 31 0.35 -13.20 5.74
C GLY A 31 1.61 -12.66 6.40
N SER A 32 2.22 -13.54 7.17
CA SER A 32 3.60 -13.49 7.67
C SER A 32 4.62 -13.52 6.52
N LYS A 33 4.68 -12.45 5.72
CA LYS A 33 5.74 -12.27 4.71
C LYS A 33 7.08 -11.93 5.39
N PRO A 34 8.22 -12.42 4.86
CA PRO A 34 9.53 -12.29 5.47
C PRO A 34 9.92 -10.82 5.72
N ARG A 35 10.73 -10.60 6.76
CA ARG A 35 11.19 -9.31 7.29
C ARG A 35 12.18 -8.61 6.35
N THR A 36 11.76 -8.28 5.13
CA THR A 36 12.53 -7.48 4.18
C THR A 36 12.30 -6.00 4.46
N LYS A 37 13.33 -5.16 4.27
CA LYS A 37 13.18 -3.69 4.32
C LYS A 37 12.20 -3.30 3.20
N ILE A 38 11.09 -2.67 3.55
CA ILE A 38 10.14 -2.15 2.56
C ILE A 38 10.49 -0.70 2.26
N LEU A 39 10.53 -0.35 0.97
CA LEU A 39 10.63 1.03 0.52
C LEU A 39 9.24 1.67 0.59
N SER A 40 9.09 2.70 1.39
CA SER A 40 7.86 3.48 1.55
C SER A 40 8.18 4.97 1.46
N VAL A 41 7.61 5.63 0.45
CA VAL A 41 7.78 7.07 0.19
C VAL A 41 6.44 7.81 0.19
N ILE A 42 5.33 7.06 0.16
CA ILE A 42 3.98 7.61 0.21
C ILE A 42 3.63 7.83 1.68
N ASP A 43 3.03 8.97 2.00
CA ASP A 43 2.58 9.26 3.36
C ASP A 43 1.54 8.23 3.82
N GLY A 44 1.47 8.02 5.15
CA GLY A 44 0.66 6.97 5.73
C GLY A 44 -0.83 7.07 5.41
N ARG A 45 -1.37 8.29 5.24
CA ARG A 45 -2.80 8.49 4.95
C ARG A 45 -3.14 8.09 3.52
N ARG A 46 -2.34 8.51 2.54
CA ARG A 46 -2.53 8.10 1.14
C ARG A 46 -2.29 6.61 0.95
N ALA A 47 -1.24 6.07 1.58
CA ALA A 47 -0.94 4.64 1.53
C ALA A 47 -2.09 3.79 2.11
N GLN A 48 -2.71 4.23 3.20
CA GLN A 48 -3.87 3.56 3.80
C GLN A 48 -5.09 3.59 2.87
N ASN A 49 -5.42 4.75 2.28
CA ASN A 49 -6.53 4.85 1.33
C ASN A 49 -6.36 3.89 0.14
N CYS A 50 -5.15 3.83 -0.43
CA CYS A 50 -4.84 2.90 -1.52
C CYS A 50 -4.93 1.44 -1.05
N THR A 51 -4.44 1.13 0.15
CA THR A 51 -4.52 -0.24 0.71
C THR A 51 -5.97 -0.68 0.88
N ILE A 52 -6.84 0.20 1.40
CA ILE A 52 -8.27 -0.06 1.54
C ILE A 52 -8.91 -0.30 0.17
N LEU A 53 -8.66 0.58 -0.80
CA LEU A 53 -9.18 0.43 -2.17
C LEU A 53 -8.76 -0.92 -2.78
N LEU A 54 -7.47 -1.23 -2.76
CA LEU A 54 -6.92 -2.46 -3.36
C LEU A 54 -7.45 -3.73 -2.68
N SER A 55 -7.64 -3.71 -1.35
CA SER A 55 -8.23 -4.84 -0.62
C SER A 55 -9.69 -5.13 -1.00
N LYS A 56 -10.44 -4.10 -1.41
CA LYS A 56 -11.82 -4.24 -1.89
C LYS A 56 -11.85 -4.66 -3.36
N LEU A 57 -10.98 -4.08 -4.19
CA LEU A 57 -10.90 -4.35 -5.62
C LEU A 57 -10.47 -5.79 -5.93
N LYS A 58 -9.57 -6.36 -5.12
CA LYS A 58 -9.09 -7.75 -5.25
C LYS A 58 -8.53 -8.11 -6.64
N MET A 59 -7.91 -7.14 -7.30
CA MET A 59 -7.21 -7.30 -8.57
C MET A 59 -5.71 -7.06 -8.37
N SER A 60 -4.91 -7.79 -9.14
CA SER A 60 -3.47 -7.50 -9.29
C SER A 60 -3.25 -6.24 -10.13
N ASP A 61 -2.09 -5.60 -9.96
CA ASP A 61 -1.71 -4.42 -10.75
C ASP A 61 -1.82 -4.68 -12.26
N GLU A 62 -1.44 -5.87 -12.71
CA GLU A 62 -1.56 -6.26 -14.12
C GLU A 62 -3.01 -6.37 -14.59
N GLU A 63 -3.92 -6.89 -13.76
CA GLU A 63 -5.34 -6.97 -14.08
C GLU A 63 -5.96 -5.59 -14.17
N ILE A 64 -5.61 -4.69 -13.24
CA ILE A 64 -6.05 -3.28 -13.25
C ILE A 64 -5.58 -2.61 -14.55
N CYS A 65 -4.29 -2.73 -14.89
CA CYS A 65 -3.75 -2.16 -16.13
C CYS A 65 -4.46 -2.74 -17.37
N ARG A 66 -4.67 -4.07 -17.42
CA ARG A 66 -5.36 -4.72 -18.55
C ARG A 66 -6.81 -4.27 -18.68
N ALA A 67 -7.54 -4.14 -17.57
CA ALA A 67 -8.94 -3.68 -17.57
C ALA A 67 -9.03 -2.26 -18.12
N ILE A 68 -8.21 -1.33 -17.61
CA ILE A 68 -8.20 0.07 -18.07
C ILE A 68 -7.86 0.18 -19.56
N LEU A 69 -6.80 -0.51 -20.02
CA LEU A 69 -6.37 -0.46 -21.42
C LEU A 69 -7.38 -1.09 -22.40
N ARG A 70 -8.23 -2.00 -21.90
CA ARG A 70 -9.33 -2.61 -22.68
C ARG A 70 -10.65 -1.87 -22.52
N MET A 71 -10.65 -0.68 -21.93
CA MET A 71 -11.86 0.10 -21.64
C MET A 71 -12.88 -0.70 -20.82
N ASP A 72 -12.38 -1.54 -19.92
CA ASP A 72 -13.14 -2.48 -19.10
C ASP A 72 -14.16 -3.32 -19.88
N SER A 73 -13.76 -3.85 -21.04
CA SER A 73 -14.63 -4.70 -21.88
C SER A 73 -15.19 -5.95 -21.19
N GLY A 74 -14.65 -6.31 -20.02
CA GLY A 74 -15.11 -7.43 -19.21
C GLY A 74 -15.97 -7.03 -18.01
N GLU A 75 -16.30 -5.74 -17.85
CA GLU A 75 -17.07 -5.18 -16.73
C GLU A 75 -16.54 -5.64 -15.36
N GLN A 76 -15.21 -5.60 -15.20
CA GLN A 76 -14.53 -6.07 -13.99
C GLN A 76 -14.30 -4.93 -12.99
N LEU A 77 -14.43 -3.67 -13.42
CA LEU A 77 -14.27 -2.50 -12.56
C LEU A 77 -15.66 -2.01 -12.09
N PRO A 78 -15.99 -2.14 -10.80
CA PRO A 78 -17.25 -1.62 -10.25
C PRO A 78 -17.31 -0.10 -10.36
N LEU A 79 -18.51 0.47 -10.56
CA LEU A 79 -18.71 1.92 -10.64
C LEU A 79 -18.38 2.68 -9.35
N ASP A 80 -18.44 2.00 -8.20
CA ASP A 80 -18.14 2.55 -6.88
C ASP A 80 -16.65 2.46 -6.50
N MET A 81 -15.81 1.95 -7.40
CA MET A 81 -14.35 1.82 -7.26
C MET A 81 -13.60 2.63 -8.31
#